data_AF-A0A2K6F8Q8-F1
#
_entry.id   AF-A0A2K6F8Q8-F1
#
_cell.length_a   1.000
_cell.length_b   1.000
_cell.length_c   1.000
_cell.angle_alpha   90.00
_cell.angle_beta   90.00
_cell.angle_gamma   90.00
#
_symmetry.space_group_name_H-M   'P 1'
#
loop_
_entity.id
_entity.type
_entity.pdbx_description
1 polymer ?
#
loop_
_entity_poly.entity_id
_entity_poly.type
_entity_poly.pdbx_seq_one_letter_code
_entity_poly.pdbx_strand_id
1 'polypeptide(L)'
;MKEDCLSSSHVPISDSKSIQRSELLSLLKTYNCYHEGTSFQLRHREEEGALIVEGLLSIAWGLRRPIRLQVQDDRERVHLPSASWAPARPSSHPKEPPPQDGRVTAQEPGTQPARKAESSRDSAGPPEEDEEIPQLMRTKSDASCMIQRRPKCRAPGEAQRLRRHRFSINGHFYNHKTSVFTPAYGSVTNVRVNSTMTTPHVLTLLLNKFRVEDGPSEFALYILHESGERTKLRDCEYPLISRILHGPCEKIVKIFLMEADLGVEVPHEVAQYIKFEMPVLDSFVEKLKEEEEREIMKLTMKFQALRLTMLQRLEQLVGGE
;
A
#
# COMPACT_ATOMS: atom_id res chain seq x y z
N MET A 1 -26.25 -30.90 -31.89
CA MET A 1 -25.06 -31.39 -31.18
C MET A 1 -24.94 -30.55 -29.92
N LYS A 2 -25.10 -31.16 -28.74
CA LYS A 2 -24.89 -30.46 -27.46
C LYS A 2 -23.41 -30.58 -27.17
N GLU A 3 -22.70 -29.45 -27.13
CA GLU A 3 -21.36 -29.40 -26.54
C GLU A 3 -21.55 -29.56 -25.03
N ASP A 4 -21.30 -30.76 -24.53
CA ASP A 4 -21.16 -30.99 -23.10
C ASP A 4 -19.91 -30.25 -22.64
N CYS A 5 -20.12 -29.07 -22.06
CA CYS A 5 -19.09 -28.27 -21.44
C CYS A 5 -18.49 -29.08 -20.29
N LEU A 6 -17.28 -29.61 -20.48
CA LEU A 6 -16.54 -30.33 -19.46
C LEU A 6 -16.25 -29.34 -18.31
N SER A 7 -17.04 -29.41 -17.24
CA SER A 7 -16.79 -28.64 -16.03
C SER A 7 -15.38 -28.97 -15.53
N SER A 8 -14.51 -27.96 -15.39
CA SER A 8 -13.17 -28.20 -14.85
C SER A 8 -13.31 -28.77 -13.45
N SER A 9 -12.77 -29.97 -13.23
CA SER A 9 -12.79 -30.66 -11.94
C SER A 9 -11.85 -30.01 -10.92
N HIS A 10 -10.91 -29.20 -11.40
CA HIS A 10 -9.90 -28.52 -10.60
C HIS A 10 -10.00 -27.00 -10.71
N VAL A 11 -9.74 -26.32 -9.60
CA VAL A 11 -9.64 -24.86 -9.50
C VAL A 11 -8.19 -24.49 -9.18
N PRO A 12 -7.57 -23.55 -9.92
CA PRO A 12 -6.18 -23.18 -9.67
C PRO A 12 -6.04 -22.38 -8.35
N ILE A 13 -5.01 -22.72 -7.57
CA ILE A 13 -4.56 -21.97 -6.39
C ILE A 13 -3.33 -21.11 -6.76
N SER A 14 -2.49 -21.65 -7.64
CA SER A 14 -1.33 -20.99 -8.27
C SER A 14 -1.01 -21.71 -9.59
N ASP A 15 -0.06 -21.21 -10.38
CA ASP A 15 0.37 -21.85 -11.64
C ASP A 15 0.72 -23.34 -11.50
N SER A 16 1.21 -23.75 -10.33
CA SER A 16 1.68 -25.12 -10.05
C SER A 16 0.77 -25.94 -9.12
N LYS A 17 -0.29 -25.34 -8.57
CA LYS A 17 -1.13 -25.99 -7.53
C LYS A 17 -2.61 -25.78 -7.84
N SER A 18 -3.39 -26.84 -7.73
CA SER A 18 -4.84 -26.82 -7.93
C SER A 18 -5.56 -27.61 -6.85
N ILE A 19 -6.79 -27.21 -6.52
CA ILE A 19 -7.67 -27.89 -5.57
C ILE A 19 -8.85 -28.53 -6.32
N GLN A 20 -9.36 -29.65 -5.81
CA GLN A 20 -10.58 -30.24 -6.36
C GLN A 20 -11.77 -29.31 -6.14
N ARG A 21 -12.65 -29.20 -7.13
CA ARG A 21 -13.83 -28.35 -7.07
C ARG A 21 -14.74 -28.68 -5.87
N SER A 22 -14.93 -29.97 -5.58
CA SER A 22 -15.69 -30.45 -4.42
C SER A 22 -15.09 -30.00 -3.09
N GLU A 23 -13.77 -30.06 -2.97
CA GLU A 23 -13.04 -29.64 -1.77
C GLU A 23 -13.17 -28.13 -1.56
N LEU A 24 -12.97 -27.33 -2.61
CA LEU A 24 -13.15 -25.87 -2.54
C LEU A 24 -14.58 -25.49 -2.16
N LEU A 25 -15.59 -26.16 -2.71
CA LEU A 25 -16.99 -25.92 -2.36
C LEU A 25 -17.29 -26.30 -0.90
N SER A 26 -16.66 -27.36 -0.38
CA SER A 26 -16.76 -27.73 1.04
C SER A 26 -16.16 -26.66 1.94
N LEU A 27 -14.96 -26.16 1.61
CA LEU A 27 -14.31 -25.05 2.32
C LEU A 27 -15.13 -23.77 2.25
N LEU A 28 -15.69 -23.45 1.08
CA LEU A 28 -16.56 -22.30 0.87
C LEU A 28 -17.82 -22.38 1.73
N LYS A 29 -18.43 -23.57 1.86
CA LYS A 29 -19.58 -23.80 2.74
C LYS A 29 -19.22 -23.49 4.19
N THR A 30 -18.11 -24.04 4.69
CA THR A 30 -17.61 -23.76 6.05
C THR A 30 -17.30 -22.27 6.25
N TYR A 31 -16.68 -21.63 5.25
CA TYR A 31 -16.39 -20.19 5.25
C TYR A 31 -17.68 -19.36 5.37
N ASN A 32 -18.70 -19.67 4.57
CA ASN A 32 -19.97 -18.95 4.57
C ASN A 32 -20.82 -19.19 5.81
N CYS A 33 -20.70 -20.35 6.47
CA CYS A 33 -21.30 -20.60 7.78
C CYS A 33 -20.72 -19.67 8.85
N TYR A 34 -19.41 -19.39 8.83
CA TYR A 34 -18.80 -18.44 9.77
C TYR A 34 -19.32 -17.01 9.56
N HIS A 35 -19.55 -16.62 8.31
CA HIS A 35 -20.02 -15.29 7.92
C HIS A 35 -21.53 -15.19 7.73
N GLU A 36 -22.31 -16.13 8.29
CA GLU A 36 -23.76 -16.19 8.09
C GLU A 36 -24.44 -14.86 8.48
N GLY A 37 -25.24 -14.31 7.56
CA GLY A 37 -25.95 -13.04 7.75
C GLY A 37 -25.07 -11.78 7.61
N THR A 38 -23.81 -11.91 7.21
CA THR A 38 -22.90 -10.77 6.98
C THR A 38 -22.63 -10.52 5.49
N SER A 39 -22.12 -9.33 5.17
CA SER A 39 -21.73 -8.97 3.80
C SER A 39 -20.45 -9.67 3.31
N PHE A 40 -19.79 -10.46 4.17
CA PHE A 40 -18.58 -11.22 3.87
C PHE A 40 -18.85 -12.62 3.33
N GLN A 41 -20.12 -13.01 3.19
CA GLN A 41 -20.45 -14.26 2.50
C GLN A 41 -19.99 -14.19 1.03
N LEU A 42 -19.30 -15.24 0.61
CA LEU A 42 -18.80 -15.40 -0.74
C LEU A 42 -19.86 -16.10 -1.58
N ARG A 43 -20.09 -15.60 -2.78
CA ARG A 43 -21.00 -16.18 -3.76
C ARG A 43 -20.20 -16.99 -4.76
N HIS A 44 -20.78 -18.05 -5.28
CA HIS A 44 -20.17 -18.77 -6.39
C HIS A 44 -21.14 -18.86 -7.57
N ARG A 45 -20.59 -18.84 -8.78
CA ARG A 45 -21.30 -19.08 -10.03
C ARG A 45 -20.46 -19.98 -10.92
N GLU A 46 -21.09 -20.52 -11.95
CA GLU A 46 -20.41 -21.28 -13.00
C GLU A 46 -20.49 -20.47 -14.28
N GLU A 47 -19.32 -20.12 -14.82
CA GLU A 47 -19.16 -19.31 -16.02
C GLU A 47 -18.19 -20.07 -16.93
N GLU A 48 -18.59 -20.37 -18.16
CA GLU A 48 -17.77 -21.12 -19.14
C GLU A 48 -17.22 -22.48 -18.61
N GLY A 49 -17.96 -23.16 -17.73
CA GLY A 49 -17.54 -24.43 -17.12
C GLY A 49 -16.50 -24.30 -16.00
N ALA A 50 -16.14 -23.07 -15.63
CA ALA A 50 -15.25 -22.76 -14.51
C ALA A 50 -16.05 -22.29 -13.27
N LEU A 51 -15.61 -22.73 -12.09
CA LEU A 51 -16.18 -22.26 -10.82
C LEU A 51 -15.59 -20.89 -10.48
N ILE A 52 -16.43 -19.86 -10.47
CA ILE A 52 -16.05 -18.51 -10.06
C ILE A 52 -16.63 -18.21 -8.70
N VAL A 53 -15.77 -17.85 -7.74
CA VAL A 53 -16.16 -17.37 -6.41
C VAL A 53 -15.91 -15.87 -6.33
N GLU A 54 -16.82 -15.11 -5.74
CA GLU A 54 -16.73 -13.67 -5.62
C GLU A 54 -17.22 -13.15 -4.26
N GLY A 55 -16.63 -12.06 -3.78
CA GLY A 55 -17.06 -11.43 -2.54
C GLY A 55 -16.10 -10.36 -2.05
N LEU A 56 -16.17 -10.07 -0.75
CA LEU A 56 -15.29 -9.09 -0.09
C LEU A 56 -14.07 -9.81 0.51
N LEU A 57 -12.89 -9.24 0.26
CA LEU A 57 -11.63 -9.64 0.87
C LEU A 57 -11.12 -8.53 1.80
N SER A 58 -10.92 -8.88 3.07
CA SER A 58 -10.31 -8.03 4.08
C SER A 58 -8.79 -8.02 3.92
N ILE A 59 -8.23 -6.83 3.67
CA ILE A 59 -6.78 -6.59 3.59
C ILE A 59 -6.39 -5.56 4.66
N ALA A 60 -5.48 -5.92 5.54
CA ALA A 60 -4.97 -5.06 6.60
C ALA A 60 -3.78 -4.22 6.13
N TRP A 61 -3.65 -3.00 6.62
CA TRP A 61 -2.50 -2.15 6.35
C TRP A 61 -1.32 -2.54 7.25
N GLY A 62 -0.18 -2.89 6.65
CA GLY A 62 1.06 -3.26 7.33
C GLY A 62 2.26 -2.38 6.94
N LEU A 63 2.00 -1.22 6.31
CA LEU A 63 3.04 -0.29 5.88
C LEU A 63 3.74 0.35 7.09
N ARG A 64 5.07 0.49 7.00
CA ARG A 64 5.89 1.18 8.00
C ARG A 64 6.21 2.61 7.56
N ARG A 65 6.27 2.85 6.26
CA ARG A 65 6.48 4.16 5.65
C ARG A 65 5.15 4.81 5.23
N PRO A 66 5.04 6.14 5.32
CA PRO A 66 3.95 6.88 4.70
C PRO A 66 3.97 6.74 3.18
N ILE A 67 2.79 6.67 2.56
CA ILE A 67 2.61 6.67 1.11
C ILE A 67 2.05 8.00 0.63
N ARG A 68 2.14 8.29 -0.67
CA ARG A 68 1.54 9.50 -1.25
C ARG A 68 0.32 9.13 -2.07
N LEU A 69 -0.73 9.93 -1.95
CA LEU A 69 -1.93 9.81 -2.76
C LEU A 69 -1.86 10.83 -3.89
N GLN A 70 -2.34 10.45 -5.07
CA GLN A 70 -2.48 11.34 -6.21
C GLN A 70 -3.47 12.46 -5.84
N VAL A 71 -2.99 13.70 -5.88
CA VAL A 71 -3.86 14.87 -5.71
C VAL A 71 -4.70 15.00 -6.96
N GLN A 72 -6.01 14.90 -6.79
CA GLN A 72 -6.90 15.43 -7.80
C GLN A 72 -6.88 16.94 -7.64
N ASP A 73 -6.21 17.62 -8.56
CA ASP A 73 -6.43 19.06 -8.72
C ASP A 73 -7.88 19.18 -9.21
N ASP A 74 -8.76 19.67 -8.34
CA ASP A 74 -10.18 19.93 -8.63
C ASP A 74 -10.35 21.00 -9.75
N ARG A 75 -9.23 21.43 -10.36
CA ARG A 75 -9.12 22.29 -11.54
C ARG A 75 -9.55 21.63 -12.84
N GLU A 76 -9.66 20.31 -12.91
CA GLU A 76 -10.28 19.63 -14.06
C GLU A 76 -11.80 19.45 -13.89
N ARG A 77 -12.48 20.36 -13.18
CA ARG A 77 -13.88 20.66 -13.52
C ARG A 77 -13.88 21.27 -14.93
N VAL A 78 -13.90 20.41 -15.93
CA VAL A 78 -14.53 20.61 -17.22
C VAL A 78 -14.36 22.05 -17.74
N HIS A 79 -13.29 22.31 -18.49
CA HIS A 79 -13.32 23.39 -19.47
C HIS A 79 -14.35 23.03 -20.55
N LEU A 80 -15.63 23.16 -20.21
CA LEU A 80 -16.65 23.46 -21.20
C LEU A 80 -16.22 24.78 -21.83
N PRO A 81 -16.18 24.90 -23.16
CA PRO A 81 -15.99 26.20 -23.79
C PRO A 81 -17.09 27.09 -23.20
N SER A 82 -16.68 28.17 -22.54
CA SER A 82 -17.59 29.19 -22.03
C SER A 82 -18.32 29.77 -23.24
N ALA A 83 -19.45 29.14 -23.59
CA ALA A 83 -20.39 29.67 -24.54
C ALA A 83 -20.88 30.97 -23.91
N SER A 84 -20.48 32.07 -24.55
CA SER A 84 -20.89 33.43 -24.27
C SER A 84 -22.41 33.53 -24.18
N TRP A 85 -22.94 33.34 -22.97
CA TRP A 85 -24.33 33.65 -22.61
C TRP A 85 -24.38 35.12 -22.19
N ALA A 86 -24.53 35.99 -23.18
CA ALA A 86 -25.04 37.33 -22.94
C ALA A 86 -26.57 37.21 -22.74
N PRO A 87 -27.15 37.70 -21.64
CA PRO A 87 -28.59 37.79 -21.53
C PRO A 87 -29.08 38.92 -22.44
N ALA A 88 -29.73 38.54 -23.54
CA ALA A 88 -30.46 39.45 -24.41
C ALA A 88 -31.58 40.13 -23.60
N ARG A 89 -31.43 41.43 -23.36
CA ARG A 89 -32.53 42.31 -22.95
C ARG A 89 -33.22 42.85 -24.21
N PRO A 90 -34.55 42.74 -24.34
CA PRO A 90 -35.27 43.23 -25.50
C PRO A 90 -35.37 44.76 -25.46
N SER A 91 -34.85 45.43 -26.50
CA SER A 91 -35.03 46.86 -26.72
C SER A 91 -36.29 47.10 -27.56
N SER A 92 -37.31 47.69 -26.94
CA SER A 92 -38.42 48.35 -27.62
C SER A 92 -38.32 49.86 -27.40
N HIS A 93 -38.14 50.60 -28.50
CA HIS A 93 -38.27 52.06 -28.54
C HIS A 93 -39.74 52.47 -28.39
N PRO A 94 -40.02 53.66 -27.82
CA PRO A 94 -40.48 54.74 -28.71
C PRO A 94 -40.03 56.18 -28.35
N LYS A 95 -39.78 56.95 -29.44
CA LYS A 95 -40.03 58.38 -29.75
C LYS A 95 -39.77 59.53 -28.74
N GLU A 96 -38.83 60.40 -29.17
CA GLU A 96 -38.78 61.89 -29.23
C GLU A 96 -39.31 62.80 -28.09
N PRO A 97 -38.56 63.88 -27.82
CA PRO A 97 -39.14 65.23 -27.82
C PRO A 97 -38.32 66.29 -28.62
N PRO A 98 -38.90 67.46 -28.95
CA PRO A 98 -38.42 68.40 -29.98
C PRO A 98 -37.54 69.56 -29.40
N PRO A 99 -36.98 70.44 -30.26
CA PRO A 99 -35.73 71.18 -30.01
C PRO A 99 -35.94 72.60 -29.48
N GLN A 100 -34.90 73.19 -28.86
CA GLN A 100 -34.78 74.64 -28.69
C GLN A 100 -33.33 75.14 -28.87
N ASP A 101 -33.23 76.13 -29.76
CA ASP A 101 -32.12 77.03 -30.05
C ASP A 101 -31.72 77.92 -28.86
N GLY A 102 -30.46 78.38 -28.82
CA GLY A 102 -30.12 79.59 -28.06
C GLY A 102 -28.69 79.74 -27.53
N ARG A 103 -27.74 80.05 -28.42
CA ARG A 103 -26.77 81.17 -28.34
C ARG A 103 -25.98 81.45 -27.02
N VAL A 104 -24.64 81.25 -27.11
CA VAL A 104 -23.52 82.19 -26.77
C VAL A 104 -22.82 82.20 -25.39
N THR A 105 -21.48 81.98 -25.47
CA THR A 105 -20.32 82.45 -24.64
C THR A 105 -20.21 82.03 -23.17
N ALA A 106 -19.04 81.80 -22.56
CA ALA A 106 -17.63 81.97 -22.94
C ALA A 106 -16.70 81.29 -21.89
N GLN A 107 -15.47 81.01 -22.33
CA GLN A 107 -14.19 81.08 -21.60
C GLN A 107 -13.81 80.00 -20.54
N GLU A 108 -12.91 79.11 -20.98
CA GLU A 108 -11.62 78.77 -20.32
C GLU A 108 -10.64 79.99 -20.30
N PRO A 109 -9.37 79.93 -19.80
CA PRO A 109 -8.62 78.96 -18.96
C PRO A 109 -7.69 79.59 -17.88
N GLY A 110 -6.99 78.74 -17.10
CA GLY A 110 -5.63 79.00 -16.56
C GLY A 110 -5.57 79.70 -15.18
N THR A 111 -4.57 79.55 -14.31
CA THR A 111 -3.25 78.91 -14.35
C THR A 111 -2.75 78.72 -12.89
N GLN A 112 -1.99 77.65 -12.66
CA GLN A 112 -1.16 77.22 -11.52
C GLN A 112 -0.28 78.33 -10.84
N PRO A 113 0.39 78.16 -9.65
CA PRO A 113 1.39 77.08 -9.37
C PRO A 113 1.84 76.67 -7.94
N ALA A 114 2.55 75.53 -7.91
CA ALA A 114 3.68 75.08 -7.06
C ALA A 114 3.43 74.83 -5.53
N ARG A 115 3.93 73.76 -4.90
CA ARG A 115 5.35 73.32 -4.79
C ARG A 115 5.49 71.84 -4.29
N LYS A 116 6.50 71.13 -4.86
CA LYS A 116 7.55 70.23 -4.26
C LYS A 116 7.19 69.29 -3.09
N ALA A 117 7.68 68.05 -2.95
CA ALA A 117 8.82 67.31 -3.50
C ALA A 117 8.69 65.78 -3.22
N GLU A 118 9.38 64.97 -4.06
CA GLU A 118 10.20 63.75 -3.79
C GLU A 118 9.69 62.69 -2.77
N SER A 119 9.64 61.39 -3.05
CA SER A 119 10.73 60.55 -3.58
C SER A 119 10.29 59.10 -3.92
N SER A 120 11.11 58.47 -4.76
CA SER A 120 11.50 57.05 -4.89
C SER A 120 10.51 55.91 -5.21
N ARG A 121 10.89 55.22 -6.31
CA ARG A 121 10.49 53.88 -6.77
C ARG A 121 11.04 52.80 -5.82
N ASP A 122 10.27 51.75 -5.53
CA ASP A 122 10.38 50.41 -6.12
C ASP A 122 9.44 49.45 -5.38
N SER A 123 8.47 48.87 -6.09
CA SER A 123 7.53 47.89 -5.53
C SER A 123 8.23 46.54 -5.43
N ALA A 124 8.73 46.21 -4.25
CA ALA A 124 9.13 44.84 -3.90
C ALA A 124 7.88 43.97 -3.74
N GLY A 125 7.74 42.94 -4.60
CA GLY A 125 6.75 41.88 -4.42
C GLY A 125 7.09 40.99 -3.21
N PRO A 126 6.10 40.28 -2.62
CA PRO A 126 6.36 39.33 -1.54
C PRO A 126 7.21 38.15 -2.07
N PRO A 127 8.11 37.57 -1.26
CA PRO A 127 8.90 36.43 -1.71
C PRO A 127 7.98 35.23 -1.92
N GLU A 128 8.16 34.55 -3.04
CA GLU A 128 7.64 33.21 -3.25
C GLU A 128 8.22 32.32 -2.16
N GLU A 129 7.38 31.89 -1.22
CA GLU A 129 7.71 30.81 -0.29
C GLU A 129 7.85 29.55 -1.15
N ASP A 130 9.09 29.19 -1.51
CA ASP A 130 9.43 27.83 -1.91
C ASP A 130 9.01 26.91 -0.75
N GLU A 131 7.75 26.45 -0.76
CA GLU A 131 7.23 25.46 0.18
C GLU A 131 8.01 24.16 -0.08
N GLU A 132 9.08 23.99 0.70
CA GLU A 132 9.91 22.79 0.72
C GLU A 132 9.01 21.57 0.99
N ILE A 133 8.72 20.82 -0.07
CA ILE A 133 8.03 19.54 0.01
C ILE A 133 8.85 18.67 0.98
N PRO A 134 8.28 18.21 2.12
CA PRO A 134 9.02 17.36 3.02
C PRO A 134 9.40 16.07 2.28
N GLN A 135 10.67 15.96 1.88
CA GLN A 135 11.23 14.73 1.33
C GLN A 135 11.29 13.70 2.47
N LEU A 136 10.22 12.92 2.58
CA LEU A 136 10.19 11.71 3.39
C LEU A 136 10.92 10.62 2.64
N MET A 137 11.90 10.02 3.29
CA MET A 137 12.69 8.90 2.77
C MET A 137 11.76 7.76 2.34
N ARG A 138 11.53 7.66 1.03
CA ARG A 138 10.53 6.77 0.44
C ARG A 138 11.21 5.54 -0.15
N THR A 139 12.31 5.73 -0.88
CA THR A 139 13.05 4.65 -1.56
C THR A 139 14.57 4.77 -1.40
N LYS A 140 15.31 3.76 -1.87
CA LYS A 140 16.78 3.72 -1.90
C LYS A 140 17.46 4.93 -2.59
N SER A 141 16.74 5.65 -3.43
CA SER A 141 17.25 6.82 -4.17
C SER A 141 17.26 8.11 -3.34
N ASP A 142 16.58 8.15 -2.19
CA ASP A 142 16.51 9.35 -1.33
C ASP A 142 17.68 9.46 -0.33
N ALA A 143 18.50 8.40 -0.17
CA ALA A 143 19.50 8.31 0.90
C ALA A 143 20.80 9.10 0.65
N SER A 144 21.04 9.60 -0.56
CA SER A 144 22.27 10.34 -0.88
C SER A 144 22.23 11.84 -0.49
N CYS A 145 21.11 12.36 0.03
CA CYS A 145 20.95 13.78 0.42
C CYS A 145 21.17 14.04 1.93
N MET A 146 21.99 13.22 2.60
CA MET A 146 22.08 13.17 4.08
C MET A 146 23.01 14.19 4.76
N ILE A 147 23.68 15.12 4.06
CA ILE A 147 24.82 15.82 4.70
C ILE A 147 24.46 17.12 5.45
N GLN A 148 23.29 17.76 5.28
CA GLN A 148 23.09 19.09 5.93
C GLN A 148 21.65 19.47 6.33
N ARG A 149 20.95 18.74 7.20
CA ARG A 149 19.67 19.28 7.73
C ARG A 149 19.47 19.02 9.23
N ARG A 150 19.83 20.03 10.03
CA ARG A 150 19.55 20.16 11.47
C ARG A 150 18.05 20.50 11.65
N PRO A 151 17.31 19.89 12.59
CA PRO A 151 15.89 20.19 12.77
C PRO A 151 15.72 21.59 13.36
N LYS A 152 15.10 22.50 12.62
CA LYS A 152 14.76 23.85 13.10
C LYS A 152 13.55 23.76 14.04
N CYS A 153 13.69 24.23 15.28
CA CYS A 153 12.61 24.33 16.25
C CYS A 153 11.48 25.20 15.67
N ARG A 154 10.30 24.61 15.45
CA ARG A 154 9.15 25.28 14.80
C ARG A 154 8.37 26.12 15.80
N ALA A 155 7.88 27.28 15.35
CA ALA A 155 7.08 28.18 16.17
C ALA A 155 5.67 27.59 16.46
N PRO A 156 5.03 27.89 17.61
CA PRO A 156 3.73 27.32 17.98
C PRO A 156 2.62 27.55 16.93
N GLY A 157 2.68 28.67 16.19
CA GLY A 157 1.73 29.00 15.13
C GLY A 157 1.82 28.09 13.89
N GLU A 158 3.03 27.63 13.52
CA GLU A 158 3.23 26.71 12.39
C GLU A 158 2.70 25.31 12.72
N ALA A 159 2.87 24.86 13.97
CA ALA A 159 2.29 23.61 14.46
C ALA A 159 0.76 23.65 14.41
N GLN A 160 0.14 24.81 14.69
CA GLN A 160 -1.31 24.99 14.63
C GLN A 160 -1.84 25.06 13.18
N ARG A 161 -1.09 25.66 12.24
CA ARG A 161 -1.41 25.61 10.80
C ARG A 161 -1.30 24.18 10.27
N LEU A 162 -0.23 23.45 10.60
CA LEU A 162 -0.06 22.03 10.26
C LEU A 162 -1.20 21.16 10.79
N ARG A 163 -1.76 21.43 11.98
CA ARG A 163 -2.93 20.70 12.51
C ARG A 163 -4.21 20.89 11.70
N ARG A 164 -4.41 22.05 11.05
CA ARG A 164 -5.60 22.29 10.21
C ARG A 164 -5.58 21.50 8.91
N HIS A 165 -4.39 21.12 8.44
CA HIS A 165 -4.20 20.39 7.18
C HIS A 165 -4.18 18.87 7.33
N ARG A 166 -4.45 18.40 8.54
CA ARG A 166 -4.32 17.03 9.00
C ARG A 166 -5.72 16.48 9.26
N PHE A 167 -6.20 15.61 8.38
CA PHE A 167 -7.47 14.93 8.56
C PHE A 167 -7.22 13.47 8.94
N SER A 168 -7.98 12.98 9.92
CA SER A 168 -8.09 11.56 10.19
C SER A 168 -9.25 11.00 9.37
N ILE A 169 -8.96 10.19 8.36
CA ILE A 169 -9.99 9.44 7.64
C ILE A 169 -9.95 7.99 8.14
N ASN A 170 -11.02 7.52 8.79
CA ASN A 170 -11.10 6.15 9.34
C ASN A 170 -9.88 5.74 10.21
N GLY A 171 -9.32 6.69 10.97
CA GLY A 171 -8.12 6.47 11.79
C GLY A 171 -6.79 6.53 11.02
N HIS A 172 -6.81 6.63 9.69
CA HIS A 172 -5.62 6.92 8.89
C HIS A 172 -5.32 8.42 8.91
N PHE A 173 -4.05 8.76 8.81
CA PHE A 173 -3.58 10.12 8.83
C PHE A 173 -3.34 10.62 7.40
N TYR A 174 -4.02 11.70 6.99
CA TYR A 174 -3.83 12.32 5.68
C TYR A 174 -3.47 13.81 5.80
N ASN A 175 -2.35 14.20 5.17
CA ASN A 175 -1.97 15.59 5.00
C ASN A 175 -2.28 16.03 3.56
N HIS A 176 -3.30 16.87 3.40
CA HIS A 176 -3.76 17.27 2.06
C HIS A 176 -2.82 18.25 1.34
N LYS A 177 -1.87 18.88 2.04
CA LYS A 177 -0.87 19.77 1.42
C LYS A 177 0.24 18.98 0.75
N THR A 178 0.71 17.94 1.44
CA THR A 178 1.84 17.11 0.99
C THR A 178 1.37 15.79 0.35
N SER A 179 0.06 15.55 0.37
CA SER A 179 -0.62 14.34 -0.12
C SER A 179 -0.13 13.06 0.55
N VAL A 180 0.45 13.20 1.74
CA VAL A 180 1.02 12.10 2.51
C VAL A 180 -0.10 11.42 3.28
N PHE A 181 -0.21 10.11 3.09
CA PHE A 181 -1.11 9.22 3.78
C PHE A 181 -0.32 8.22 4.61
N THR A 182 -0.57 8.21 5.91
CA THR A 182 -0.01 7.25 6.85
C THR A 182 -1.13 6.34 7.33
N PRO A 183 -1.24 5.10 6.81
CA PRO A 183 -2.29 4.21 7.25
C PRO A 183 -2.05 3.76 8.69
N ALA A 184 -3.13 3.64 9.47
CA ALA A 184 -3.04 3.02 10.79
C ALA A 184 -2.68 1.55 10.65
N TYR A 185 -1.61 1.10 11.30
CA TYR A 185 -1.18 -0.29 11.26
C TYR A 185 -2.30 -1.21 11.77
N GLY A 186 -2.60 -2.27 11.03
CA GLY A 186 -3.66 -3.23 11.37
C GLY A 186 -5.09 -2.79 11.05
N SER A 187 -5.29 -1.56 10.57
CA SER A 187 -6.59 -1.15 10.02
C SER A 187 -6.92 -1.98 8.79
N VAL A 188 -8.19 -2.33 8.61
CA VAL A 188 -8.64 -3.24 7.56
C VAL A 188 -9.39 -2.47 6.48
N THR A 189 -9.09 -2.79 5.23
CA THR A 189 -9.88 -2.34 4.08
C THR A 189 -10.45 -3.52 3.32
N ASN A 190 -11.73 -3.43 2.97
CA ASN A 190 -12.43 -4.44 2.21
C ASN A 190 -12.39 -4.11 0.72
N VAL A 191 -12.07 -5.11 -0.08
CA VAL A 191 -11.97 -5.02 -1.53
C VAL A 191 -12.84 -6.10 -2.16
N ARG A 192 -13.61 -5.78 -3.20
CA ARG A 192 -14.41 -6.78 -3.92
C ARG A 192 -13.53 -7.48 -4.94
N VAL A 193 -13.41 -8.80 -4.82
CA VAL A 193 -12.51 -9.65 -5.62
C VAL A 193 -13.22 -10.92 -6.07
N ASN A 194 -12.66 -11.58 -7.08
CA ASN A 194 -13.11 -12.89 -7.56
C ASN A 194 -11.97 -13.94 -7.48
N SER A 195 -12.29 -15.20 -7.73
CA SER A 195 -11.34 -16.33 -7.69
C SER A 195 -10.33 -16.33 -8.83
N THR A 196 -10.58 -15.57 -9.91
CA THR A 196 -9.70 -15.47 -11.08
C THR A 196 -8.68 -14.33 -10.97
N MET A 197 -8.84 -13.44 -9.98
CA MET A 197 -7.95 -12.30 -9.77
C MET A 197 -6.68 -12.76 -9.06
N THR A 198 -5.54 -12.53 -9.70
CA THR A 198 -4.22 -12.79 -9.12
C THR A 198 -3.81 -11.71 -8.12
N THR A 199 -2.79 -11.99 -7.31
CA THR A 199 -2.17 -11.06 -6.35
C THR A 199 -1.92 -9.65 -6.91
N PRO A 200 -1.24 -9.45 -8.07
CA PRO A 200 -1.00 -8.11 -8.60
C PRO A 200 -2.27 -7.37 -9.03
N HIS A 201 -3.30 -8.08 -9.49
CA HIS A 201 -4.59 -7.47 -9.83
C HIS A 201 -5.31 -6.96 -8.58
N VAL A 202 -5.37 -7.76 -7.51
CA VAL A 202 -5.97 -7.36 -6.24
C VAL A 202 -5.19 -6.20 -5.62
N LEU A 203 -3.87 -6.25 -5.69
CA LEU A 203 -2.99 -5.18 -5.20
C LEU A 203 -3.25 -3.87 -5.95
N THR A 204 -3.28 -3.91 -7.28
CA THR A 204 -3.58 -2.73 -8.12
C THR A 204 -4.96 -2.17 -7.81
N LEU A 205 -5.97 -3.02 -7.62
CA LEU A 205 -7.32 -2.58 -7.29
C LEU A 205 -7.39 -1.89 -5.91
N LEU A 206 -6.64 -2.38 -4.94
CA LEU A 206 -6.49 -1.72 -3.64
C LEU A 206 -5.77 -0.37 -3.78
N LEU A 207 -4.64 -0.30 -4.46
CA LEU A 207 -3.88 0.94 -4.65
C LEU A 207 -4.69 2.00 -5.41
N ASN A 208 -5.43 1.60 -6.44
CA ASN A 208 -6.32 2.49 -7.20
C ASN A 208 -7.47 3.03 -6.35
N LYS A 209 -8.03 2.20 -5.46
CA LYS A 209 -9.08 2.65 -4.53
C LYS A 209 -8.63 3.80 -3.63
N PHE A 210 -7.35 3.83 -3.25
CA PHE A 210 -6.77 4.92 -2.46
C PHE A 210 -6.01 5.95 -3.29
N ARG A 211 -5.87 5.73 -4.61
CA ARG A 211 -5.11 6.56 -5.55
C ARG A 211 -3.66 6.72 -5.11
N VAL A 212 -3.00 5.63 -4.77
CA VAL A 212 -1.59 5.65 -4.39
C VAL A 212 -0.73 6.01 -5.61
N GLU A 213 0.24 6.91 -5.44
CA GLU A 213 1.16 7.35 -6.50
C GLU A 213 2.18 6.26 -6.85
N ASP A 214 2.57 5.44 -5.87
CA ASP A 214 3.54 4.36 -6.04
C ASP A 214 2.99 3.19 -6.86
N GLY A 215 3.90 2.58 -7.62
CA GLY A 215 3.59 1.38 -8.39
C GLY A 215 3.33 0.15 -7.50
N PRO A 216 2.60 -0.84 -8.03
CA PRO A 216 2.33 -2.08 -7.31
C PRO A 216 3.60 -2.87 -6.95
N SER A 217 4.73 -2.64 -7.64
CA SER A 217 6.01 -3.31 -7.36
C SER A 217 6.64 -2.95 -6.01
N GLU A 218 6.25 -1.82 -5.42
CA GLU A 218 6.75 -1.40 -4.10
C GLU A 218 6.06 -2.12 -2.94
N PHE A 219 4.94 -2.79 -3.23
CA PHE A 219 4.12 -3.45 -2.24
C PHE A 219 3.97 -4.94 -2.54
N ALA A 220 3.70 -5.70 -1.50
CA ALA A 220 3.34 -7.10 -1.63
C ALA A 220 2.27 -7.45 -0.59
N LEU A 221 1.47 -8.47 -0.92
CA LEU A 221 0.51 -9.04 0.02
C LEU A 221 1.18 -10.18 0.79
N TYR A 222 1.01 -10.17 2.11
CA TYR A 222 1.52 -11.19 3.02
C TYR A 222 0.37 -11.82 3.80
N ILE A 223 0.42 -13.13 3.97
CA ILE A 223 -0.44 -13.87 4.89
C ILE A 223 0.27 -13.94 6.24
N LEU A 224 -0.36 -13.41 7.27
CA LEU A 224 0.13 -13.47 8.65
C LEU A 224 -0.78 -14.38 9.46
N HIS A 225 -0.18 -15.36 10.11
CA HIS A 225 -0.85 -16.24 11.06
C HIS A 225 -0.63 -15.76 12.50
N GLU A 226 -1.54 -16.12 13.41
CA GLU A 226 -1.39 -15.88 14.85
C GLU A 226 -0.18 -16.61 15.47
N SER A 227 0.31 -17.66 14.80
CA SER A 227 1.53 -18.37 15.16
C SER A 227 2.78 -17.50 15.03
N GLY A 228 2.71 -16.42 14.24
CA GLY A 228 3.85 -15.59 13.83
C GLY A 228 4.38 -15.93 12.43
N GLU A 229 3.83 -16.96 11.78
CA GLU A 229 4.18 -17.33 10.40
C GLU A 229 3.76 -16.19 9.45
N ARG A 230 4.68 -15.85 8.55
CA ARG A 230 4.47 -14.79 7.57
C ARG A 230 4.91 -15.28 6.20
N THR A 231 3.96 -15.42 5.29
CA THR A 231 4.21 -15.96 3.95
C THR A 231 3.84 -14.91 2.92
N LYS A 232 4.74 -14.63 1.98
CA LYS A 232 4.47 -13.72 0.86
C LYS A 232 3.57 -14.40 -0.16
N LEU A 233 2.51 -13.73 -0.59
CA LEU A 233 1.71 -14.19 -1.72
C LEU A 233 2.49 -13.97 -3.02
N ARG A 234 2.61 -15.02 -3.83
CA ARG A 234 3.26 -14.93 -5.15
C ARG A 234 2.34 -14.24 -6.15
N ASP A 235 2.92 -13.75 -7.25
CA ASP A 235 2.18 -13.01 -8.28
C ASP A 235 1.16 -13.89 -9.02
N CYS A 236 1.39 -15.20 -9.07
CA CYS A 236 0.50 -16.17 -9.68
C CYS A 236 -0.54 -16.79 -8.74
N GLU A 237 -0.56 -16.38 -7.47
CA GLU A 237 -1.55 -16.86 -6.51
C GLU A 237 -2.83 -16.03 -6.55
N TYR A 238 -3.93 -16.66 -6.11
CA TYR A 238 -5.25 -16.03 -6.07
C TYR A 238 -5.62 -15.70 -4.61
N PRO A 239 -5.55 -14.43 -4.17
CA PRO A 239 -5.70 -14.07 -2.75
C PRO A 239 -7.04 -14.49 -2.13
N LEU A 240 -8.13 -14.49 -2.91
CA LEU A 240 -9.44 -14.95 -2.44
C LEU A 240 -9.43 -16.47 -2.18
N ILE A 241 -8.81 -17.25 -3.05
CA ILE A 241 -8.68 -18.70 -2.87
C ILE A 241 -7.79 -18.99 -1.67
N SER A 242 -6.63 -18.32 -1.56
CA SER A 242 -5.75 -18.44 -0.39
C SER A 242 -6.52 -18.14 0.90
N ARG A 243 -7.38 -17.11 0.91
CA ARG A 243 -8.24 -16.80 2.07
C ARG A 243 -9.19 -17.95 2.41
N ILE A 244 -9.84 -18.57 1.43
CA ILE A 244 -10.76 -19.70 1.66
C ILE A 244 -10.00 -20.90 2.23
N LEU A 245 -8.79 -21.20 1.72
CA LEU A 245 -7.94 -22.30 2.19
C LEU A 245 -7.49 -22.12 3.64
N HIS A 246 -7.10 -20.90 4.01
CA HIS A 246 -6.69 -20.57 5.38
C HIS A 246 -7.87 -20.38 6.36
N GLY A 247 -9.08 -20.20 5.83
CA GLY A 247 -10.32 -20.09 6.59
C GLY A 247 -10.80 -18.64 6.87
N PRO A 248 -12.00 -18.51 7.44
CA PRO A 248 -12.70 -17.23 7.60
C PRO A 248 -12.26 -16.39 8.81
N CYS A 249 -11.62 -16.99 9.81
CA CYS A 249 -11.33 -16.30 11.07
C CYS A 249 -10.17 -15.30 10.92
N GLU A 250 -10.48 -14.00 10.99
CA GLU A 250 -9.46 -12.94 10.95
C GLU A 250 -8.55 -12.93 12.19
N LYS A 251 -8.91 -13.62 13.28
CA LYS A 251 -8.02 -13.74 14.45
C LYS A 251 -6.83 -14.66 14.16
N ILE A 252 -7.06 -15.72 13.39
CA ILE A 252 -6.08 -16.76 13.08
C ILE A 252 -5.20 -16.32 11.91
N VAL A 253 -5.81 -15.84 10.82
CA VAL A 253 -5.09 -15.46 9.61
C VAL A 253 -5.54 -14.08 9.13
N LYS A 254 -4.59 -13.24 8.75
CA LYS A 254 -4.83 -11.91 8.17
C LYS A 254 -3.97 -11.72 6.93
N ILE A 255 -4.54 -11.11 5.90
CA ILE A 255 -3.78 -10.68 4.72
C ILE A 255 -3.40 -9.23 4.95
N PHE A 256 -2.11 -8.93 4.87
CA PHE A 256 -1.55 -7.60 5.04
C PHE A 256 -0.95 -7.07 3.74
N LEU A 257 -1.11 -5.78 3.50
CA LEU A 257 -0.33 -5.02 2.55
C LEU A 257 0.94 -4.51 3.23
N MET A 258 2.11 -4.92 2.76
CA MET A 258 3.41 -4.50 3.29
C MET A 258 4.33 -4.02 2.16
N GLU A 259 5.38 -3.28 2.51
CA GLU A 259 6.43 -2.88 1.56
C GLU A 259 7.23 -4.13 1.13
N ALA A 260 7.47 -4.26 -0.17
CA ALA A 260 8.11 -5.43 -0.76
C ALA A 260 9.59 -5.59 -0.36
N ASP A 261 10.24 -4.50 0.08
CA ASP A 261 11.65 -4.47 0.51
C ASP A 261 11.83 -4.83 2.00
N LEU A 262 10.84 -4.51 2.84
CA LEU A 262 10.88 -4.80 4.29
C LEU A 262 10.18 -6.11 4.67
N GLY A 263 9.39 -6.69 3.76
CA GLY A 263 8.61 -7.87 4.05
C GLY A 263 9.47 -9.14 4.13
N VAL A 264 9.92 -9.48 5.35
CA VAL A 264 10.63 -10.72 5.65
C VAL A 264 9.64 -11.88 5.76
N GLU A 265 9.86 -12.94 4.98
CA GLU A 265 9.14 -14.21 5.11
C GLU A 265 9.60 -14.95 6.37
N VAL A 266 8.65 -15.44 7.14
CA VAL A 266 8.89 -16.21 8.36
C VAL A 266 8.21 -17.57 8.20
N PRO A 267 9.00 -18.64 8.01
CA PRO A 267 8.48 -20.00 7.98
C PRO A 267 7.86 -20.42 9.32
N HIS A 268 6.94 -21.38 9.27
CA HIS A 268 6.27 -21.93 10.44
C HIS A 268 7.23 -22.40 11.54
N GLU A 269 8.32 -23.06 11.16
CA GLU A 269 9.32 -23.61 12.08
C GLU A 269 9.99 -22.54 12.94
N VAL A 270 10.20 -21.35 12.37
CA VAL A 270 10.90 -20.24 13.04
C VAL A 270 9.94 -19.27 13.71
N ALA A 271 8.66 -19.29 13.33
CA ALA A 271 7.63 -18.36 13.79
C ALA A 271 7.48 -18.32 15.32
N GLN A 272 7.59 -19.48 15.96
CA GLN A 272 7.46 -19.61 17.42
C GLN A 272 8.57 -18.87 18.15
N TYR A 273 9.75 -18.74 17.53
CA TYR A 273 10.92 -18.12 18.13
C TYR A 273 10.89 -16.60 18.11
N ILE A 274 10.08 -15.98 17.23
CA ILE A 274 9.93 -14.51 17.17
C ILE A 274 9.43 -13.92 18.50
N LYS A 275 8.74 -14.73 19.31
CA LYS A 275 8.19 -14.30 20.59
C LYS A 275 9.26 -14.18 21.69
N PHE A 276 10.46 -14.73 21.49
CA PHE A 276 11.55 -14.65 22.46
C PHE A 276 12.42 -13.42 22.26
N GLU A 277 13.03 -12.96 23.35
CA GLU A 277 14.04 -11.89 23.30
C GLU A 277 15.36 -12.40 22.72
N MET A 278 16.13 -11.50 22.11
CA MET A 278 17.43 -11.84 21.51
C MET A 278 18.37 -12.62 22.43
N PRO A 279 18.54 -12.29 23.73
CA PRO A 279 19.42 -13.05 24.62
C PRO A 279 18.97 -14.50 24.81
N VAL A 280 17.65 -14.75 24.80
CA VAL A 280 17.09 -16.10 24.94
C VAL A 280 17.37 -16.89 23.67
N LEU A 281 17.19 -16.27 22.50
CA LEU A 281 17.53 -16.88 21.22
C LEU A 281 19.02 -17.21 21.12
N ASP A 282 19.90 -16.30 21.54
CA ASP A 282 21.34 -16.53 21.58
C ASP A 282 21.69 -17.74 22.46
N SER A 283 21.02 -17.89 23.61
CA SER A 283 21.20 -19.06 24.48
C SER A 283 20.74 -20.38 23.84
N PHE A 284 19.71 -20.35 22.99
CA PHE A 284 19.30 -21.55 22.25
C PHE A 284 20.34 -21.92 21.20
N VAL A 285 20.87 -20.93 20.47
CA VAL A 285 21.92 -21.14 19.46
C VAL A 285 23.19 -21.69 20.11
N GLU A 286 23.59 -21.16 21.26
CA GLU A 286 24.75 -21.64 22.01
C GLU A 286 24.58 -23.11 22.44
N LYS A 287 23.43 -23.45 23.05
CA LYS A 287 23.14 -24.84 23.44
C LYS A 287 23.11 -25.82 22.27
N LEU A 288 22.57 -25.40 21.12
CA LEU A 288 22.54 -26.23 19.92
C LEU A 288 23.96 -26.48 19.38
N LYS A 289 24.83 -25.46 19.41
CA LYS A 289 26.24 -25.62 19.03
C LYS A 289 26.99 -26.57 19.97
N GLU A 290 26.80 -26.45 21.28
CA GLU A 290 27.41 -27.36 22.25
C GLU A 290 26.97 -28.82 22.04
N GLU A 291 25.69 -29.04 21.72
CA GLU A 291 25.17 -30.38 21.43
C GLU A 291 25.73 -30.93 20.12
N GLU A 292 25.80 -30.10 19.08
CA GLU A 292 26.43 -30.45 17.80
C GLU A 292 27.89 -30.85 17.99
N GLU A 293 28.68 -30.05 18.72
CA GLU A 293 30.08 -30.36 19.04
C GLU A 293 30.22 -31.67 19.81
N ARG A 294 29.31 -31.95 20.74
CA ARG A 294 29.31 -33.20 21.51
C ARG A 294 29.06 -34.41 20.60
N GLU A 295 28.10 -34.33 19.69
CA GLU A 295 27.83 -35.40 18.73
C GLU A 295 28.96 -35.56 17.71
N ILE A 296 29.60 -34.47 17.26
CA ILE A 296 30.80 -34.51 16.40
C ILE A 296 31.95 -35.24 17.13
N MET A 297 32.23 -34.90 18.39
CA MET A 297 33.27 -35.58 19.18
C MET A 297 32.98 -37.06 19.32
N LYS A 298 31.75 -37.42 19.67
CA LYS A 298 31.31 -38.82 19.82
C LYS A 298 31.42 -39.59 18.51
N LEU A 299 31.03 -39.00 17.39
CA LEU A 299 31.18 -39.60 16.07
C LEU A 299 32.66 -39.77 15.70
N THR A 300 33.49 -38.76 15.98
CA THR A 300 34.93 -38.79 15.73
C THR A 300 35.62 -39.89 16.53
N MET A 301 35.32 -40.03 17.82
CA MET A 301 35.87 -41.10 18.67
C MET A 301 35.45 -42.49 18.16
N LYS A 302 34.18 -42.67 17.79
CA LYS A 302 33.71 -43.94 17.19
C LYS A 302 34.42 -44.26 15.89
N PHE A 303 34.57 -43.27 15.00
CA PHE A 303 35.29 -43.43 13.74
C PHE A 303 36.76 -43.81 13.97
N GLN A 304 37.45 -43.15 14.90
CA GLN A 304 38.84 -43.47 15.25
C GLN A 304 38.99 -44.89 15.82
N ALA A 305 38.09 -45.31 16.71
CA ALA A 305 38.11 -46.66 17.28
C ALA A 305 37.88 -47.74 16.20
N LEU A 306 36.91 -47.52 15.31
CA LEU A 306 36.66 -48.41 14.16
C LEU A 306 37.86 -48.46 13.22
N ARG A 307 38.45 -47.32 12.88
CA ARG A 307 39.64 -47.23 12.03
C ARG A 307 40.82 -48.00 12.63
N LEU A 308 41.08 -47.86 13.93
CA LEU A 308 42.13 -48.61 14.62
C LEU A 308 41.88 -50.12 14.58
N THR A 309 40.63 -50.54 14.80
CA THR A 309 40.24 -51.95 14.73
C THR A 309 40.45 -52.52 13.33
N MET A 310 40.08 -51.78 12.29
CA MET A 310 40.29 -52.18 10.90
C MET A 310 41.78 -52.29 10.55
N LEU A 311 42.60 -51.34 11.01
CA LEU A 311 44.06 -51.38 10.80
C LEU A 311 44.70 -52.59 11.49
N GLN A 312 44.33 -52.88 12.74
CA GLN A 312 44.80 -54.07 13.44
C GLN A 312 44.41 -55.36 12.72
N ARG A 313 43.19 -55.44 12.19
CA ARG A 313 42.74 -56.59 11.40
C ARG A 313 43.52 -56.74 10.09
N LEU A 314 43.84 -55.63 9.41
CA LEU A 314 44.67 -55.63 8.21
C LEU A 314 46.09 -56.12 8.52
N GLU A 315 46.69 -55.66 9.61
CA GLU A 315 48.05 -56.06 10.02
C GLU A 315 48.13 -57.54 10.38
N GLN A 316 47.11 -58.09 11.05
CA GLN A 316 46.99 -59.53 11.32
C GLN A 316 46.91 -60.39 10.05
N LEU A 317 46.30 -59.87 8.98
CA LEU A 317 46.19 -60.58 7.70
C LEU A 317 47.49 -60.52 6.89
N VAL A 318 48.30 -59.46 7.06
CA VAL A 318 49.58 -59.28 6.36
C VAL A 318 50.75 -59.98 7.09
N GLY A 319 50.73 -60.04 8.41
CA GLY A 319 51.78 -60.70 9.21
C GLY A 319 51.63 -62.22 9.40
N GLY A 320 50.65 -62.84 8.74
CA GLY A 320 50.33 -64.27 8.85
C GLY A 320 50.87 -65.16 7.72
N GLU A 321 51.73 -64.64 6.85
CA GLU A 321 52.47 -65.41 5.81
C GLU A 321 53.90 -65.75 6.25
#